data_AF-A0A946W4J9-F1
#
_entry.id   AF-A0A946W4J9-F1
#
_cell.length_a   1.000
_cell.length_b   1.000
_cell.length_c   1.000
_cell.angle_alpha   90.00
_cell.angle_beta   90.00
_cell.angle_gamma   90.00
#
_symmetry.space_group_name_H-M   'P 1'
#
loop_
_entity.id
_entity.type
_entity.pdbx_description
1 polymer ?
#
loop_
_entity_poly.entity_id
_entity_poly.type
_entity_poly.pdbx_seq_one_letter_code
_entity_poly.pdbx_strand_id
1 'polypeptide(L)'
;MNSKLKRDQIPQQEANNWRKSFKEEEKLTFNLKVSQIIIQKETYKILAGENQNRVRVYLGLEPGNENGEQVLCVFAVSAFLEGSNDVYVDYETPVFKLSAVNEDFSSKTKDVIESIRRYRKWRNGESDAGNESAVVRKYIYPNAYLLTKSELYEIFNTQNKKVAQIEFGISKSMHVMIMPEVVIKRSIEDDSDVYDWGQLCPPLCDENSIYNS
;
A
#
# COMPACT_ATOMS: atom_id res chain seq x y z
N MET A 1 -5.05 -31.73 -5.72
CA MET A 1 -5.85 -31.12 -6.80
C MET A 1 -5.21 -29.78 -7.12
N ASN A 2 -4.54 -29.63 -8.27
CA ASN A 2 -4.00 -28.35 -8.70
C ASN A 2 -5.15 -27.52 -9.28
N SER A 3 -5.85 -26.76 -8.44
CA SER A 3 -6.67 -25.65 -8.95
C SER A 3 -5.72 -24.68 -9.63
N LYS A 4 -5.97 -24.39 -10.91
CA LYS A 4 -5.22 -23.36 -11.65
C LYS A 4 -5.41 -22.04 -10.91
N LEU A 5 -4.34 -21.50 -10.31
CA LEU A 5 -4.37 -20.20 -9.63
C LEU A 5 -4.77 -19.12 -10.63
N LYS A 6 -5.53 -18.12 -10.15
CA LYS A 6 -5.79 -16.89 -10.92
C LYS A 6 -4.47 -16.12 -11.07
N ARG A 7 -4.43 -15.20 -12.04
CA ARG A 7 -3.28 -14.32 -12.24
C ARG A 7 -2.97 -13.56 -10.92
N ASP A 8 -1.72 -13.58 -10.50
CA ASP A 8 -1.19 -12.91 -9.28
C ASP A 8 -1.80 -13.39 -7.94
N GLN A 9 -2.61 -14.46 -7.96
CA GLN A 9 -3.06 -15.15 -6.76
C GLN A 9 -1.91 -15.97 -6.18
N ILE A 10 -1.62 -15.76 -4.90
CA ILE A 10 -0.58 -16.55 -4.23
C ILE A 10 -1.14 -17.89 -3.72
N PRO A 11 -0.32 -18.95 -3.66
CA PRO A 11 -0.71 -20.21 -3.05
C PRO A 11 -1.19 -20.07 -1.59
N GLN A 12 -2.20 -20.85 -1.19
CA GLN A 12 -2.78 -20.78 0.17
C GLN A 12 -1.75 -20.99 1.29
N GLN A 13 -0.78 -21.88 1.07
CA GLN A 13 0.29 -22.12 2.04
C GLN A 13 1.18 -20.88 2.23
N GLU A 14 1.44 -20.14 1.16
CA GLU A 14 2.20 -18.89 1.20
C GLU A 14 1.42 -17.79 1.91
N ALA A 15 0.12 -17.67 1.62
CA ALA A 15 -0.79 -16.76 2.32
C ALA A 15 -0.84 -17.04 3.84
N ASN A 16 -0.89 -18.32 4.22
CA ASN A 16 -0.93 -18.73 5.63
C ASN A 16 0.40 -18.49 6.36
N ASN A 17 1.54 -18.72 5.69
CA ASN A 17 2.85 -18.40 6.25
C ASN A 17 3.00 -16.90 6.48
N TRP A 18 2.53 -16.09 5.52
CA TRP A 18 2.51 -14.63 5.65
C TRP A 18 1.73 -14.15 6.89
N ARG A 19 0.51 -14.65 7.08
CA ARG A 19 -0.36 -14.30 8.24
C ARG A 19 0.31 -14.57 9.59
N LYS A 20 1.19 -15.57 9.67
CA LYS A 20 1.90 -15.94 10.90
C LYS A 20 3.10 -15.02 11.16
N SER A 21 3.94 -14.79 10.15
CA SER A 21 5.17 -14.02 10.35
C SER A 21 4.94 -12.55 10.68
N PHE A 22 3.87 -11.91 10.17
CA PHE A 22 3.61 -10.50 10.49
C PHE A 22 3.36 -10.27 12.00
N LYS A 23 2.62 -11.18 12.65
CA LYS A 23 2.40 -11.11 14.10
C LYS A 23 3.68 -11.29 14.92
N GLU A 24 4.69 -11.93 14.35
CA GLU A 24 5.99 -12.16 14.97
C GLU A 24 6.95 -10.98 14.71
N GLU A 25 6.91 -10.39 13.51
CA GLU A 25 7.72 -9.21 13.14
C GLU A 25 7.19 -7.87 13.66
N GLU A 26 5.88 -7.73 13.86
CA GLU A 26 5.25 -6.57 14.52
C GLU A 26 5.86 -6.33 15.92
N LYS A 27 6.31 -7.41 16.58
CA LYS A 27 7.00 -7.35 17.87
C LYS A 27 8.47 -6.90 17.76
N LEU A 28 9.04 -6.87 16.57
CA LEU A 28 10.43 -6.47 16.32
C LEU A 28 10.52 -5.06 15.72
N THR A 29 9.47 -4.59 15.04
CA THR A 29 9.35 -3.27 14.44
C THR A 29 8.66 -2.27 15.38
N PHE A 30 9.21 -2.16 16.60
CA PHE A 30 8.68 -1.28 17.64
C PHE A 30 8.67 0.20 17.18
N ASN A 31 7.49 0.82 17.30
CA ASN A 31 7.13 2.24 17.11
C ASN A 31 6.29 2.59 15.87
N LEU A 32 5.83 1.63 15.06
CA LEU A 32 4.91 1.90 13.95
C LEU A 32 3.54 1.25 14.16
N LYS A 33 2.50 2.07 14.34
CA LYS A 33 1.11 1.60 14.37
C LYS A 33 0.55 1.56 12.95
N VAL A 34 0.23 0.36 12.45
CA VAL A 34 -0.40 0.17 11.14
C VAL A 34 -1.92 0.08 11.32
N SER A 35 -2.63 1.12 10.89
CA SER A 35 -4.09 1.10 10.83
C SER A 35 -4.58 0.24 9.67
N GLN A 36 -5.83 -0.20 9.72
CA GLN A 36 -6.43 -0.94 8.60
C GLN A 36 -6.52 -0.05 7.36
N ILE A 37 -5.96 -0.53 6.24
CA ILE A 37 -5.92 0.20 4.96
C ILE A 37 -6.91 -0.46 4.01
N ILE A 38 -7.93 0.29 3.58
CA ILE A 38 -9.00 -0.21 2.72
C ILE A 38 -9.10 0.65 1.47
N ILE A 39 -9.30 0.03 0.31
CA ILE A 39 -9.77 0.71 -0.91
C ILE A 39 -11.25 0.40 -1.09
N GLN A 40 -12.09 1.43 -1.11
CA GLN A 40 -13.50 1.31 -1.44
C GLN A 40 -13.70 1.36 -2.96
N LYS A 41 -14.68 0.62 -3.48
CA LYS A 41 -15.01 0.58 -4.92
C LYS A 41 -15.29 1.98 -5.49
N GLU A 42 -15.90 2.87 -4.72
CA GLU A 42 -16.18 4.24 -5.13
C GLU A 42 -14.89 5.05 -5.29
N THR A 43 -13.99 4.98 -4.31
CA THR A 43 -12.65 5.59 -4.41
C THR A 43 -11.87 5.06 -5.61
N TYR A 44 -11.89 3.75 -5.83
CA TYR A 44 -11.26 3.14 -6.99
C TYR A 44 -11.81 3.69 -8.30
N LYS A 45 -13.13 3.82 -8.44
CA LYS A 45 -13.75 4.38 -9.66
C LYS A 45 -13.30 5.82 -9.92
N ILE A 46 -13.19 6.63 -8.88
CA ILE A 46 -12.72 8.02 -8.99
C ILE A 46 -11.24 8.04 -9.41
N LEU A 47 -10.39 7.25 -8.77
CA LEU A 47 -8.95 7.19 -9.07
C LEU A 47 -8.64 6.57 -10.43
N ALA A 48 -9.35 5.51 -10.82
CA ALA A 48 -9.15 4.87 -12.12
C ALA A 48 -9.70 5.74 -13.26
N GLY A 49 -10.77 6.51 -13.02
CA GLY A 49 -11.44 7.30 -14.05
C GLY A 49 -11.89 6.47 -15.25
N GLU A 50 -12.27 7.15 -16.33
CA GLU A 50 -12.75 6.49 -17.57
C GLU A 50 -11.62 5.77 -18.32
N ASN A 51 -10.39 6.30 -18.23
CA ASN A 51 -9.21 5.74 -18.86
C ASN A 51 -8.70 4.46 -18.17
N GLN A 52 -9.31 4.12 -17.03
CA GLN A 52 -8.90 3.03 -16.16
C GLN A 52 -7.39 3.13 -15.84
N ASN A 53 -6.99 4.30 -15.36
CA ASN A 53 -5.67 4.58 -14.85
C ASN A 53 -5.29 3.59 -13.75
N ARG A 54 -3.99 3.43 -13.55
CA ARG A 54 -3.46 2.67 -12.42
C ARG A 54 -3.63 3.47 -11.14
N VAL A 55 -3.59 2.78 -10.01
CA VAL A 55 -3.64 3.43 -8.70
C VAL A 55 -2.27 3.31 -8.06
N ARG A 56 -1.62 4.43 -7.76
CA ARG A 56 -0.38 4.44 -6.99
C ARG A 56 -0.69 4.71 -5.51
N VAL A 57 -0.04 3.95 -4.64
CA VAL A 57 -0.22 4.00 -3.20
C VAL A 57 1.09 4.44 -2.56
N TYR A 58 1.04 5.55 -1.82
CA TYR A 58 2.15 6.15 -1.08
C TYR A 58 2.02 5.86 0.41
N LEU A 59 3.16 5.60 1.05
CA LEU A 59 3.26 5.46 2.50
C LEU A 59 3.62 6.81 3.13
N GLY A 60 2.90 7.16 4.19
CA GLY A 60 3.07 8.39 4.95
C GLY A 60 3.04 8.13 6.46
N LEU A 61 3.50 9.10 7.24
CA LEU A 61 3.35 9.09 8.69
C LEU A 61 2.49 10.28 9.13
N GLU A 62 1.55 10.00 10.03
CA GLU A 62 0.85 11.08 10.74
C GLU A 62 1.77 11.72 11.78
N PRO A 63 1.50 12.97 12.21
CA PRO A 63 2.16 13.53 13.39
C PRO A 63 1.96 12.58 14.56
N GLY A 64 3.05 12.05 15.11
CA GLY A 64 2.99 11.14 16.26
C GLY A 64 2.27 11.78 17.44
N ASN A 65 1.55 10.95 18.20
CA ASN A 65 0.98 11.35 19.48
C ASN A 65 2.11 11.43 20.54
N GLU A 66 1.83 12.05 21.68
CA GLU A 66 2.78 12.41 22.76
C GLU A 66 3.71 11.29 23.27
N ASN A 67 3.45 10.01 22.91
CA ASN A 67 4.20 8.83 23.32
C ASN A 67 5.33 8.41 22.36
N GLY A 68 5.58 9.15 21.27
CA GLY A 68 6.65 8.83 20.31
C GLY A 68 6.34 7.70 19.32
N GLU A 69 5.14 7.13 19.36
CA GLU A 69 4.64 6.19 18.35
C GLU A 69 4.30 6.94 17.04
N GLN A 70 4.79 6.43 15.92
CA GLN A 70 4.45 6.91 14.59
C GLN A 70 3.26 6.10 14.05
N VAL A 71 2.27 6.77 13.45
CA VAL A 71 1.12 6.10 12.84
C VAL A 71 1.33 6.06 11.34
N LEU A 72 1.36 4.85 10.76
CA LEU A 72 1.40 4.67 9.32
C LEU A 72 0.06 5.06 8.73
N CYS A 73 0.08 5.97 7.76
CA CYS A 73 -1.05 6.26 6.91
C CYS A 73 -0.69 6.02 5.44
N VAL A 74 -1.72 5.92 4.60
CA VAL A 74 -1.55 5.57 3.20
C VAL A 74 -2.37 6.51 2.33
N PHE A 75 -1.79 6.96 1.23
CA PHE A 75 -2.44 7.83 0.25
C PHE A 75 -2.50 7.15 -1.10
N ALA A 76 -3.65 7.18 -1.76
CA ALA A 76 -3.87 6.64 -3.09
C ALA A 76 -4.09 7.77 -4.09
N VAL A 77 -3.41 7.67 -5.23
CA VAL A 77 -3.48 8.62 -6.34
C VAL A 77 -3.66 7.91 -7.67
N SER A 78 -4.21 8.61 -8.65
CA SER A 78 -4.31 8.12 -10.02
C SER A 78 -2.95 8.23 -10.71
N ALA A 79 -2.53 7.19 -11.41
CA ALA A 79 -1.29 7.15 -12.19
C ALA A 79 -1.58 6.73 -13.64
N PHE A 80 -1.16 7.54 -14.60
CA PHE A 80 -1.34 7.26 -16.03
C PHE A 80 -0.01 6.90 -16.67
N LEU A 81 -0.08 6.11 -17.75
CA LEU A 81 1.08 5.76 -18.55
C LEU A 81 1.47 6.96 -19.42
N GLU A 82 2.68 7.46 -19.26
CA GLU A 82 3.26 8.49 -20.11
C GLU A 82 4.11 7.85 -21.22
N GLY A 83 3.68 8.00 -22.46
CA GLY A 83 4.39 7.48 -23.62
C GLY A 83 4.41 5.94 -23.70
N SER A 84 5.45 5.38 -24.33
CA SER A 84 5.59 3.95 -24.64
C SER A 84 6.52 3.17 -23.72
N ASN A 85 7.14 3.83 -22.73
CA ASN A 85 8.29 3.28 -22.00
C ASN A 85 7.94 2.74 -20.59
N ASP A 86 6.69 2.35 -20.35
CA ASP A 86 6.22 1.90 -19.02
C ASP A 86 6.49 2.90 -17.88
N VAL A 87 6.56 4.20 -18.21
CA VAL A 87 6.71 5.30 -17.25
C VAL A 87 5.33 5.76 -16.80
N TYR A 88 5.11 5.83 -15.48
CA TYR A 88 3.82 6.22 -14.92
C TYR A 88 3.93 7.53 -14.14
N VAL A 89 3.13 8.51 -14.56
CA VAL A 89 3.05 9.83 -13.93
C VAL A 89 1.79 9.91 -13.08
N ASP A 90 1.91 10.55 -11.92
CA ASP A 90 0.79 10.74 -11.00
C ASP A 90 -0.01 11.99 -11.36
N TYR A 91 -1.33 11.89 -11.25
CA TYR A 91 -2.15 13.08 -11.18
C TYR A 91 -2.00 13.74 -9.81
N GLU A 92 -2.00 15.08 -9.81
CA GLU A 92 -2.02 15.85 -8.56
C GLU A 92 -3.35 15.68 -7.82
N THR A 93 -4.44 15.47 -8.57
CA THR A 93 -5.79 15.23 -8.04
C THR A 93 -6.53 14.22 -8.93
N PRO A 94 -7.42 13.37 -8.38
CA PRO A 94 -7.79 13.31 -6.97
C PRO A 94 -6.82 12.48 -6.12
N VAL A 95 -6.75 12.79 -4.82
CA VAL A 95 -5.92 12.11 -3.80
C VAL A 95 -6.80 11.64 -2.67
N PHE A 96 -6.68 10.38 -2.27
CA PHE A 96 -7.45 9.85 -1.15
C PHE A 96 -6.53 9.30 -0.06
N LYS A 97 -6.83 9.63 1.18
CA LYS A 97 -6.26 8.93 2.34
C LYS A 97 -7.05 7.65 2.56
N LEU A 98 -6.36 6.52 2.53
CA LEU A 98 -6.94 5.21 2.74
C LEU A 98 -7.03 4.90 4.24
N SER A 99 -8.24 4.63 4.71
CA SER A 99 -8.50 4.26 6.11
C SER A 99 -9.68 3.28 6.17
N ALA A 100 -10.39 3.20 7.32
CA ALA A 100 -11.67 2.51 7.38
C ALA A 100 -12.71 3.11 6.43
N VAL A 101 -12.66 4.43 6.24
CA VAL A 101 -13.44 5.20 5.26
C VAL A 101 -12.48 6.08 4.48
N ASN A 102 -12.56 6.06 3.16
CA ASN A 102 -11.61 6.81 2.35
C ASN A 102 -11.97 8.29 2.36
N GLU A 103 -10.98 9.12 2.68
CA GLU A 103 -11.15 10.56 2.81
C GLU A 103 -10.50 11.26 1.63
N ASP A 104 -11.22 12.22 1.03
CA ASP A 104 -10.69 13.05 -0.05
C ASP A 104 -9.69 14.07 0.53
N PHE A 105 -8.45 13.97 0.06
CA PHE A 105 -7.32 14.83 0.41
C PHE A 105 -6.84 15.68 -0.77
N SER A 106 -7.60 15.76 -1.85
CA SER A 106 -7.25 16.50 -3.07
C SER A 106 -6.99 18.00 -2.82
N SER A 107 -7.58 18.58 -1.77
CA SER A 107 -7.34 19.97 -1.36
C SER A 107 -6.19 20.14 -0.35
N LYS A 108 -5.61 19.03 0.14
CA LYS A 108 -4.61 18.98 1.21
C LYS A 108 -3.26 18.44 0.73
N THR A 109 -2.91 18.67 -0.53
CA THR A 109 -1.68 18.15 -1.16
C THR A 109 -0.42 18.44 -0.34
N LYS A 110 -0.33 19.61 0.31
CA LYS A 110 0.81 19.95 1.20
C LYS A 110 0.93 19.00 2.39
N ASP A 111 -0.17 18.69 3.05
CA ASP A 111 -0.20 17.78 4.21
C ASP A 111 0.18 16.36 3.78
N VAL A 112 -0.28 15.93 2.60
CA VAL A 112 0.08 14.64 1.99
C VAL A 112 1.58 14.57 1.74
N ILE A 113 2.16 15.58 1.07
CA ILE A 113 3.60 15.64 0.80
C ILE A 113 4.41 15.64 2.10
N GLU A 114 4.00 16.41 3.11
CA GLU A 114 4.70 16.45 4.38
C GLU A 114 4.65 15.08 5.10
N SER A 115 3.50 14.42 5.08
CA SER A 115 3.34 13.08 5.66
C SER A 115 4.24 12.05 4.97
N ILE A 116 4.32 12.07 3.63
CA ILE A 116 5.22 11.21 2.84
C ILE A 116 6.69 11.52 3.15
N ARG A 117 7.06 12.80 3.31
CA ARG A 117 8.42 13.19 3.69
C ARG A 117 8.80 12.67 5.08
N ARG A 118 7.90 12.76 6.06
CA ARG A 118 8.14 12.20 7.40
C ARG A 118 8.39 10.70 7.36
N TYR A 119 7.58 9.98 6.58
CA TYR A 119 7.78 8.55 6.35
C TYR A 119 9.16 8.24 5.75
N ARG A 120 9.61 9.01 4.76
CA ARG A 120 10.94 8.81 4.16
C ARG A 120 12.07 9.04 5.15
N LYS A 121 12.00 10.10 5.96
CA LYS A 121 12.97 10.35 7.03
C LYS A 121 13.03 9.19 8.02
N TRP A 122 11.86 8.67 8.41
CA TRP A 122 11.76 7.49 9.27
C TRP A 122 12.34 6.22 8.65
N ARG A 123 12.02 5.99 7.37
CA ARG A 123 12.53 4.88 6.56
C ARG A 123 14.06 4.93 6.41
N ASN A 124 14.62 6.13 6.29
CA ASN A 124 16.07 6.35 6.20
C ASN A 124 16.78 6.29 7.56
N GLY A 125 16.04 6.24 8.66
CA GLY A 125 16.61 6.26 10.01
C GLY A 125 17.02 7.63 10.51
N GLU A 126 16.63 8.71 9.81
CA GLU A 126 16.96 10.09 10.19
C GLU A 126 16.18 10.55 11.43
N SER A 127 15.01 9.97 11.68
CA SER A 127 14.16 10.30 12.84
C SER A 127 14.67 9.74 14.16
N ASP A 128 15.47 8.68 14.12
CA ASP A 128 15.85 7.87 15.28
C ASP A 128 17.13 7.09 15.00
N ALA A 129 18.20 7.81 14.65
CA ALA A 129 19.49 7.26 14.26
C ALA A 129 20.15 6.33 15.29
N GLY A 130 19.71 6.36 16.56
CA GLY A 130 20.17 5.46 17.62
C GLY A 130 19.51 4.08 17.62
N ASN A 131 18.51 3.83 16.77
CA ASN A 131 17.83 2.54 16.68
C ASN A 131 18.59 1.61 15.72
N GLU A 132 19.03 0.44 16.20
CA GLU A 132 19.75 -0.56 15.39
C GLU A 132 18.95 -1.01 14.15
N SER A 133 17.62 -1.00 14.24
CA SER A 133 16.73 -1.39 13.13
C SER A 133 16.61 -0.30 12.06
N ALA A 134 17.03 0.94 12.34
CA ALA A 134 16.92 2.06 11.39
C ALA A 134 17.71 1.83 10.09
N VAL A 135 18.85 1.13 10.18
CA VAL A 135 19.76 0.84 9.06
C VAL A 135 19.09 -0.05 8.00
N VAL A 136 18.15 -0.91 8.41
CA VAL A 136 17.54 -1.92 7.54
C VAL A 136 16.16 -1.50 6.99
N ARG A 137 15.50 -0.49 7.57
CA ARG A 137 14.14 -0.05 7.17
C ARG A 137 14.01 0.27 5.69
N LYS A 138 15.01 0.95 5.10
CA LYS A 138 14.99 1.29 3.67
C LYS A 138 14.96 0.08 2.74
N TYR A 139 15.44 -1.07 3.18
CA TYR A 139 15.41 -2.32 2.39
C TYR A 139 14.13 -3.10 2.60
N ILE A 140 13.41 -2.82 3.69
CA ILE A 140 12.17 -3.50 4.06
C ILE A 140 11.00 -2.74 3.44
N TYR A 141 10.87 -1.45 3.74
CA TYR A 141 9.73 -0.66 3.30
C TYR A 141 10.07 0.12 2.02
N PRO A 142 9.20 0.17 1.01
CA PRO A 142 9.38 1.02 -0.17
C PRO A 142 8.75 2.39 0.02
N ASN A 143 8.95 3.26 -0.97
CA ASN A 143 8.34 4.60 -0.98
C ASN A 143 6.87 4.56 -1.42
N ALA A 144 6.57 3.75 -2.43
CA ALA A 144 5.26 3.66 -3.05
C ALA A 144 5.08 2.33 -3.80
N TYR A 145 3.83 2.04 -4.14
CA TYR A 145 3.42 0.87 -4.89
C TYR A 145 2.49 1.25 -6.04
N LEU A 146 2.72 0.68 -7.22
CA LEU A 146 1.84 0.89 -8.37
C LEU A 146 0.92 -0.32 -8.52
N LEU A 147 -0.35 -0.15 -8.15
CA LEU A 147 -1.36 -1.18 -8.33
C LEU A 147 -1.74 -1.26 -9.79
N THR A 148 -1.82 -2.49 -10.26
CA THR A 148 -2.08 -2.88 -11.64
C THR A 148 -3.58 -2.75 -11.98
N LYS A 149 -3.85 -2.42 -13.25
CA LYS A 149 -5.19 -2.04 -13.74
C LYS A 149 -6.18 -3.21 -13.74
N SER A 150 -5.74 -4.39 -14.18
CA SER A 150 -6.55 -5.62 -14.23
C SER A 150 -7.02 -6.07 -12.83
N GLU A 151 -6.22 -5.73 -11.84
CA GLU A 151 -6.19 -6.08 -10.43
C GLU A 151 -7.47 -5.72 -9.68
N LEU A 152 -7.58 -4.40 -9.47
CA LEU A 152 -8.73 -3.77 -8.85
C LEU A 152 -9.98 -3.88 -9.73
N TYR A 153 -9.80 -3.95 -11.05
CA TYR A 153 -10.91 -4.21 -11.97
C TYR A 153 -11.54 -5.58 -11.68
N GLU A 154 -10.74 -6.62 -11.48
CA GLU A 154 -11.23 -7.96 -11.18
C GLU A 154 -12.02 -7.99 -9.86
N ILE A 155 -11.49 -7.42 -8.76
CA ILE A 155 -12.21 -7.37 -7.48
C ILE A 155 -13.52 -6.59 -7.60
N PHE A 156 -13.44 -5.37 -8.11
CA PHE A 156 -14.55 -4.43 -8.01
C PHE A 156 -15.57 -4.61 -9.12
N ASN A 157 -15.14 -4.97 -10.33
CA ASN A 157 -16.03 -5.09 -11.48
C ASN A 157 -16.43 -6.54 -11.75
N THR A 158 -15.47 -7.49 -11.74
CA THR A 158 -15.79 -8.90 -12.01
C THR A 158 -16.43 -9.59 -10.79
N GLN A 159 -15.78 -9.51 -9.62
CA GLN A 159 -16.27 -10.15 -8.38
C GLN A 159 -17.33 -9.31 -7.65
N ASN A 160 -17.58 -8.09 -8.14
CA ASN A 160 -18.55 -7.14 -7.60
C ASN A 160 -18.43 -6.86 -6.10
N LYS A 161 -17.20 -6.88 -5.58
CA LYS A 161 -16.92 -6.56 -4.19
C LYS A 161 -16.98 -5.06 -3.97
N LYS A 162 -17.23 -4.64 -2.73
CA LYS A 162 -17.38 -3.21 -2.37
C LYS A 162 -16.11 -2.61 -1.78
N VAL A 163 -15.25 -3.44 -1.20
CA VAL A 163 -14.04 -3.04 -0.49
C VAL A 163 -12.92 -4.01 -0.81
N ALA A 164 -11.69 -3.56 -0.72
CA ALA A 164 -10.50 -4.40 -0.76
C ALA A 164 -9.56 -3.97 0.36
N GLN A 165 -9.00 -4.90 1.12
CA GLN A 165 -8.07 -4.61 2.21
C GLN A 165 -6.64 -4.76 1.71
N ILE A 166 -5.80 -3.73 1.93
CA ILE A 166 -4.37 -3.75 1.60
C ILE A 166 -3.54 -4.10 2.83
N GLU A 167 -2.55 -4.97 2.66
CA GLU A 167 -1.61 -5.36 3.69
C GLU A 167 -0.19 -5.50 3.16
N PHE A 168 0.77 -5.39 4.07
CA PHE A 168 2.20 -5.41 3.75
C PHE A 168 2.86 -6.76 4.13
N GLY A 169 3.70 -7.25 3.23
CA GLY A 169 4.48 -8.49 3.30
C GLY A 169 5.73 -8.48 4.20
N ILE A 170 6.44 -9.61 4.28
CA ILE A 170 7.61 -9.85 5.16
C ILE A 170 8.94 -9.37 4.54
N SER A 171 9.81 -8.87 5.43
CA SER A 171 11.21 -8.37 5.37
C SER A 171 12.19 -8.62 4.19
N LYS A 172 12.05 -9.62 3.31
CA LYS A 172 13.02 -9.82 2.19
C LYS A 172 12.49 -9.43 0.80
N SER A 173 11.17 -9.34 0.69
CA SER A 173 10.46 -8.75 -0.45
C SER A 173 9.09 -8.32 0.08
N MET A 174 8.90 -7.02 0.28
CA MET A 174 7.66 -6.50 0.85
C MET A 174 6.58 -6.45 -0.23
N HIS A 175 5.87 -7.58 -0.36
CA HIS A 175 4.71 -7.78 -1.22
C HIS A 175 3.52 -6.93 -0.76
N VAL A 176 2.69 -6.45 -1.70
CA VAL A 176 1.44 -5.75 -1.36
C VAL A 176 0.32 -6.73 -1.56
N MET A 177 -0.15 -7.25 -0.44
CA MET A 177 -1.21 -8.24 -0.45
C MET A 177 -2.54 -7.52 -0.41
N ILE A 178 -3.46 -7.92 -1.29
CA ILE A 178 -4.78 -7.33 -1.28
C ILE A 178 -5.83 -8.43 -1.33
N MET A 179 -6.84 -8.25 -0.49
CA MET A 179 -7.94 -9.19 -0.29
C MET A 179 -9.27 -8.53 -0.67
N PRO A 180 -10.21 -9.28 -1.27
CA PRO A 180 -11.50 -8.75 -1.73
C PRO A 180 -12.48 -8.41 -0.59
N GLU A 181 -12.16 -8.75 0.66
CA GLU A 181 -13.02 -8.54 1.81
C GLU A 181 -12.23 -8.11 3.04
N VAL A 182 -12.89 -7.32 3.88
CA VAL A 182 -12.33 -6.80 5.13
C VAL A 182 -12.45 -7.87 6.21
N VAL A 183 -11.31 -8.28 6.78
CA VAL A 183 -11.28 -9.33 7.81
C VAL A 183 -10.90 -8.73 9.16
N ILE A 184 -11.92 -8.43 9.98
CA ILE A 184 -11.78 -7.74 11.28
C ILE A 184 -11.19 -8.66 12.37
N LYS A 185 -11.45 -9.98 12.30
CA LYS A 185 -10.84 -11.00 13.16
C LYS A 185 -10.42 -12.18 12.30
N ARG A 186 -9.12 -12.44 12.25
CA ARG A 186 -8.53 -13.45 11.37
C ARG A 186 -8.34 -14.77 12.09
N SER A 187 -8.94 -15.84 11.57
CA SER A 187 -8.37 -17.18 11.74
C SER A 187 -7.23 -17.37 10.74
N ILE A 188 -6.25 -18.21 11.09
CA ILE A 188 -5.15 -18.55 10.17
C ILE A 188 -5.69 -19.31 8.94
N GLU A 189 -6.85 -19.95 9.08
CA GLU A 189 -7.48 -20.84 8.11
C GLU A 189 -8.50 -20.14 7.18
N ASP A 190 -8.48 -18.81 7.09
CA ASP A 190 -9.42 -18.09 6.23
C ASP A 190 -9.17 -18.36 4.73
N ASP A 191 -10.21 -18.81 4.01
CA ASP A 191 -10.19 -19.23 2.59
C ASP A 191 -10.30 -18.05 1.60
N SER A 192 -10.16 -16.81 2.07
CA SER A 192 -10.14 -15.63 1.22
C SER A 192 -9.00 -15.67 0.20
N ASP A 193 -9.31 -15.43 -1.09
CA ASP A 193 -8.31 -15.30 -2.15
C ASP A 193 -7.35 -14.15 -1.80
N VAL A 194 -6.06 -14.45 -1.67
CA VAL A 194 -5.01 -13.48 -1.39
C VAL A 194 -4.13 -13.30 -2.61
N TYR A 195 -3.82 -12.05 -2.93
CA TYR A 195 -3.08 -11.73 -4.15
C TYR A 195 -1.95 -10.76 -3.87
N ASP A 196 -0.81 -10.97 -4.52
CA ASP A 196 0.32 -10.06 -4.48
C ASP A 196 0.28 -9.09 -5.66
N TRP A 197 -0.02 -7.83 -5.39
CA TRP A 197 -0.14 -6.77 -6.40
C TRP A 197 0.93 -5.70 -6.26
N GLY A 198 1.95 -5.97 -5.44
CA GLY A 198 3.04 -5.04 -5.19
C GLY A 198 4.15 -5.22 -6.20
N GLN A 199 4.12 -4.50 -7.32
CA GLN A 199 5.38 -4.21 -8.00
C GLN A 199 6.05 -3.06 -7.25
N LEU A 200 7.28 -3.31 -6.76
CA LEU A 200 8.18 -2.21 -6.42
C LEU A 200 8.22 -1.29 -7.62
N CYS A 201 7.98 0.01 -7.39
CA CYS A 201 8.11 0.99 -8.46
C CYS A 201 9.52 0.82 -9.08
N PRO A 202 9.64 0.42 -10.36
CA PRO A 202 10.95 0.14 -10.94
C PRO A 202 11.82 1.40 -10.97
N PRO A 203 13.15 1.26 -10.94
CA PRO A 203 14.01 1.35 -9.76
C PRO A 203 14.09 2.74 -9.09
N LEU A 204 13.37 3.74 -9.60
CA LEU A 204 13.20 5.06 -9.00
C LEU A 204 11.72 5.35 -9.11
N CYS A 205 11.04 5.61 -7.98
CA CYS A 205 9.74 6.25 -8.07
C CYS A 205 9.94 7.51 -8.94
N ASP A 206 9.23 7.58 -10.07
CA ASP A 206 9.49 8.53 -11.16
C ASP A 206 9.74 9.94 -10.59
N GLU A 207 10.87 10.56 -10.92
CA GLU A 207 11.23 11.92 -10.45
C GLU A 207 10.13 12.93 -10.81
N ASN A 208 9.31 12.60 -11.81
CA ASN A 208 8.17 13.40 -12.25
C ASN A 208 6.94 13.31 -11.33
N SER A 209 6.94 12.48 -10.28
CA SER A 209 5.89 12.56 -9.26
C SER A 209 6.17 13.69 -8.29
N ILE A 210 5.18 14.57 -8.11
CA ILE A 210 5.23 15.61 -7.08
C ILE A 210 5.38 15.03 -5.66
N TYR A 211 4.93 13.79 -5.45
CA TYR A 211 5.04 13.07 -4.17
C TYR A 211 6.43 12.43 -3.97
N ASN A 212 7.30 12.51 -4.99
CA ASN A 212 8.69 12.08 -4.91
C ASN A 212 9.70 13.14 -4.50
N SER A 213 9.28 14.41 -4.36
CA SER A 213 10.13 15.55 -4.02
C SER A 213 10.35 15.85 -2.53
#